data_AF-A0A9X1PV66-F1
#
_entry.id   AF-A0A9X1PV66-F1
#
_cell.length_a   1.000
_cell.length_b   1.000
_cell.length_c   1.000
_cell.angle_alpha   90.00
_cell.angle_beta   90.00
_cell.angle_gamma   90.00
#
_symmetry.space_group_name_H-M   'P 1'
#
loop_
_entity.id
_entity.type
_entity.pdbx_description
1 polymer ?
#
loop_
_entity_poly.entity_id
_entity_poly.type
_entity_poly.pdbx_seq_one_letter_code
_entity_poly.pdbx_strand_id
1 'polypeptide(L)'
;MPELSRRSALTAAAVLATAAGVPAVTALTASAAAPDHHALPSFDEVYKGRRIKGGPSSGGGHHHHGGGYAVFVDGVELHVMRNADGSWISVVSHYDPVPTPRAAARAAVDELQGAELLPFPAN
;
A
#
# COMPACT_ATOMS: atom_id res chain seq x y z
N MET A 1 -29.45 27.36 16.66
CA MET A 1 -28.55 27.36 17.84
C MET A 1 -27.13 27.59 17.32
N PRO A 2 -26.54 28.79 17.49
CA PRO A 2 -25.20 29.07 17.01
C PRO A 2 -24.12 28.44 17.91
N GLU A 3 -23.13 27.86 17.24
CA GLU A 3 -21.93 27.17 17.72
C GLU A 3 -21.13 27.98 18.75
N LEU A 4 -20.75 27.34 19.86
CA LEU A 4 -19.83 27.88 20.86
C LEU A 4 -18.41 27.93 20.30
N SER A 5 -18.02 29.14 19.88
CA SER A 5 -16.67 29.55 19.51
C SER A 5 -15.67 29.24 20.63
N ARG A 6 -14.67 28.39 20.31
CA ARG A 6 -13.47 28.12 21.11
C ARG A 6 -12.59 29.38 21.18
N ARG A 7 -12.96 30.32 22.05
CA ARG A 7 -12.06 31.38 22.49
C ARG A 7 -11.17 30.86 23.63
N SER A 8 -9.89 31.25 23.54
CA SER A 8 -8.97 31.53 24.65
C SER A 8 -7.97 30.43 25.07
N ALA A 9 -6.79 30.51 24.48
CA ALA A 9 -5.48 30.54 25.17
C ALA A 9 -4.46 31.10 24.15
N LEU A 10 -4.07 32.40 24.11
CA LEU A 10 -3.20 33.16 25.02
C LEU A 10 -1.98 32.33 25.49
N THR A 11 -0.71 32.70 25.38
CA THR A 11 0.04 33.79 24.72
C THR A 11 1.53 33.37 24.73
N ALA A 12 2.32 34.04 23.90
CA ALA A 12 3.76 33.98 23.65
C ALA A 12 4.75 33.74 24.82
N ALA A 13 5.93 33.19 24.48
CA ALA A 13 7.23 33.63 25.00
C ALA A 13 8.35 33.33 23.99
N ALA A 14 9.07 34.38 23.57
CA ALA A 14 10.29 34.31 22.76
C ALA A 14 11.53 34.16 23.68
N VAL A 15 12.51 33.38 23.27
CA VAL A 15 13.87 33.41 23.84
C VAL A 15 14.87 33.50 22.69
N LEU A 16 15.57 34.64 22.64
CA LEU A 16 16.81 34.84 21.87
C LEU A 16 17.94 34.18 22.66
N ALA A 17 18.69 33.29 22.01
CA ALA A 17 19.98 32.82 22.51
C ALA A 17 21.03 32.95 21.39
N THR A 18 21.90 33.95 21.52
CA THR A 18 23.15 34.07 20.76
C THR A 18 24.27 33.39 21.54
N ALA A 19 24.91 32.36 20.97
CA ALA A 19 26.18 31.85 21.47
C ALA A 19 27.00 31.17 20.34
N ALA A 20 28.17 31.76 20.08
CA ALA A 20 29.51 31.24 19.71
C ALA A 20 29.66 29.93 18.89
N GLY A 21 30.62 30.00 17.94
CA GLY A 21 30.81 29.05 16.85
C GLY A 21 31.59 27.76 17.13
N VAL A 22 31.57 26.88 16.11
CA VAL A 22 32.35 25.64 15.95
C VAL A 22 32.37 25.23 14.45
N PRO A 23 33.35 24.42 13.99
CA PRO A 23 33.91 24.50 12.63
C PRO A 23 33.04 23.82 11.56
N ALA A 24 33.15 24.32 10.33
CA ALA A 24 32.55 23.73 9.14
C ALA A 24 33.19 22.37 8.83
N VAL A 25 32.49 21.29 9.18
CA VAL A 25 32.78 19.94 8.69
C VAL A 25 32.04 19.79 7.36
N THR A 26 32.78 19.66 6.27
CA THR A 26 32.27 19.42 4.93
C THR A 26 31.60 18.04 4.89
N ALA A 27 30.29 17.98 5.09
CA ALA A 27 29.53 16.76 4.92
C ALA A 27 29.42 16.47 3.41
N LEU A 28 30.16 15.45 2.97
CA LEU A 28 29.96 14.82 1.67
C LEU A 28 28.50 14.35 1.63
N THR A 29 27.67 14.97 0.78
CA THR A 29 26.29 14.55 0.56
C THR A 29 26.30 13.22 -0.18
N ALA A 30 26.50 12.13 0.55
CA ALA A 30 26.09 10.82 0.09
C ALA A 30 24.57 10.87 -0.02
N SER A 31 24.07 10.92 -1.24
CA SER A 31 22.65 10.74 -1.54
C SER A 31 22.30 9.29 -1.17
N ALA A 32 22.03 9.06 0.10
CA ALA A 32 21.42 7.84 0.56
C ALA A 32 19.98 7.88 0.05
N ALA A 33 19.73 7.23 -1.08
CA ALA A 33 18.39 6.79 -1.41
C ALA A 33 17.92 5.93 -0.24
N ALA A 34 17.09 6.51 0.64
CA ALA A 34 16.43 5.76 1.69
C ALA A 34 15.65 4.62 0.99
N PRO A 35 15.80 3.35 1.42
CA PRO A 35 14.91 2.31 0.94
C PRO A 35 13.48 2.75 1.31
N ASP A 36 12.57 2.77 0.35
CA ASP A 36 11.15 2.96 0.64
C ASP A 36 10.67 1.80 1.52
N HIS A 37 10.66 2.00 2.84
CA HIS A 37 10.34 1.00 3.87
C HIS A 37 8.85 0.55 3.87
N HIS A 38 8.09 0.86 2.81
CA HIS A 38 6.65 0.61 2.72
C HIS A 38 6.22 -0.19 1.49
N ALA A 39 7.15 -0.60 0.62
CA ALA A 39 6.81 -1.44 -0.53
C ALA A 39 6.54 -2.89 -0.08
N LEU A 40 5.35 -3.40 -0.36
CA LEU A 40 5.03 -4.82 -0.10
C LEU A 40 5.90 -5.72 -0.98
N PRO A 41 6.44 -6.83 -0.42
CA PRO A 41 7.27 -7.74 -1.18
C PRO A 41 6.46 -8.44 -2.28
N SER A 42 7.08 -8.64 -3.43
CA SER A 42 6.49 -9.45 -4.50
C SER A 42 6.46 -10.94 -4.15
N PHE A 43 5.62 -11.70 -4.85
CA PHE A 43 5.58 -13.15 -4.79
C PHE A 43 5.32 -13.77 -6.17
N ASP A 44 5.79 -15.00 -6.37
CA ASP A 44 5.51 -15.86 -7.53
C ASP A 44 5.58 -17.31 -7.05
N GLU A 45 4.44 -18.00 -6.99
CA GLU A 45 4.36 -19.39 -6.54
C GLU A 45 3.28 -20.17 -7.30
N VAL A 46 3.32 -21.49 -7.21
CA VAL A 46 2.23 -22.36 -7.67
C VAL A 46 1.44 -22.82 -6.44
N TYR A 47 0.17 -22.46 -6.36
CA TYR A 47 -0.74 -22.86 -5.29
C TYR A 47 -1.89 -23.67 -5.88
N LYS A 48 -2.08 -24.91 -5.38
CA LYS A 48 -3.09 -25.87 -5.88
C LYS A 48 -3.10 -26.02 -7.41
N GLY A 49 -1.91 -26.03 -8.02
CA GLY A 49 -1.74 -26.17 -9.48
C GLY A 49 -1.95 -24.89 -10.30
N ARG A 50 -2.25 -23.76 -9.66
CA ARG A 50 -2.43 -22.44 -10.31
C ARG A 50 -1.21 -21.57 -10.02
N ARG A 51 -0.66 -20.88 -11.02
CA ARG A 51 0.44 -19.93 -10.80
C ARG A 51 -0.14 -18.61 -10.31
N ILE A 52 0.27 -18.18 -9.13
CA ILE A 52 -0.12 -16.90 -8.55
C ILE A 52 1.09 -15.97 -8.44
N LYS A 53 0.89 -14.70 -8.80
CA LYS A 53 1.93 -13.67 -8.69
C LYS A 53 1.38 -12.42 -8.04
N GLY A 54 2.23 -11.64 -7.42
CA GLY A 54 1.90 -10.27 -7.09
C GLY A 54 3.13 -9.42 -6.84
N GLY A 55 2.96 -8.11 -6.98
CA GLY A 55 4.02 -7.15 -6.71
C GLY A 55 3.54 -5.71 -6.88
N PRO A 56 4.41 -4.74 -6.59
CA PRO A 56 4.13 -3.33 -6.85
C PRO A 56 3.73 -3.12 -8.30
N SER A 57 2.62 -2.41 -8.55
CA SER A 57 2.21 -2.03 -9.90
C SER A 57 2.91 -0.74 -10.30
N SER A 58 3.49 -0.71 -11.49
CA SER A 58 4.13 0.49 -12.07
C SER A 58 3.11 1.50 -12.64
N GLY A 59 1.81 1.21 -12.52
CA GLY A 59 0.74 2.02 -13.08
C GLY A 59 0.30 3.12 -12.11
N GLY A 60 0.81 4.34 -12.30
CA GLY A 60 0.39 5.56 -11.60
C GLY A 60 -0.98 6.10 -12.00
N GLY A 61 -1.93 5.23 -12.35
CA GLY A 61 -3.31 5.60 -12.66
C GLY A 61 -4.15 5.65 -11.39
N HIS A 62 -4.97 6.69 -11.24
CA HIS A 62 -5.86 6.95 -10.09
C HIS A 62 -6.99 5.91 -9.89
N HIS A 63 -6.88 4.72 -10.49
CA HIS A 63 -7.94 3.73 -10.61
C HIS A 63 -7.57 2.34 -10.07
N HIS A 64 -6.38 2.15 -9.51
CA HIS A 64 -6.00 0.88 -8.88
C HIS A 64 -6.37 0.88 -7.39
N HIS A 65 -7.55 0.34 -7.05
CA HIS A 65 -7.97 0.13 -5.66
C HIS A 65 -7.08 -0.85 -4.88
N GLY A 66 -6.15 -1.55 -5.55
CA GLY A 66 -5.12 -2.40 -4.96
C GLY A 66 -3.97 -1.67 -4.26
N GLY A 67 -4.07 -0.35 -4.06
CA GLY A 67 -3.05 0.43 -3.35
C GLY A 67 -1.67 0.39 -4.02
N GLY A 68 -1.63 0.33 -5.35
CA GLY A 68 -0.38 0.18 -6.11
C GLY A 68 0.20 -1.24 -6.09
N TYR A 69 -0.62 -2.26 -5.84
CA TYR A 69 -0.22 -3.67 -5.88
C TYR A 69 -1.10 -4.44 -6.87
N ALA A 70 -0.47 -5.22 -7.75
CA ALA A 70 -1.15 -6.08 -8.72
C ALA A 70 -1.03 -7.55 -8.31
N VAL A 71 -2.08 -8.33 -8.55
CA VAL A 71 -2.13 -9.77 -8.30
C VAL A 71 -2.59 -10.48 -9.57
N PHE A 72 -2.00 -11.63 -9.88
CA PHE A 72 -2.31 -12.41 -11.07
C PHE A 72 -2.56 -13.88 -10.71
N VAL A 73 -3.52 -14.50 -11.39
CA VAL A 73 -3.76 -15.95 -11.39
C VAL A 73 -3.63 -16.45 -12.82
N ASP A 74 -2.64 -17.31 -13.08
CA ASP A 74 -2.23 -17.78 -14.41
C ASP A 74 -2.01 -16.68 -15.45
N GLY A 75 -1.58 -15.51 -15.00
CA GLY A 75 -1.32 -14.36 -15.86
C GLY A 75 -2.53 -13.46 -16.10
N VAL A 76 -3.72 -13.82 -15.61
CA VAL A 76 -4.89 -12.94 -15.60
C VAL A 76 -4.89 -12.11 -14.33
N GLU A 77 -5.06 -10.78 -14.46
CA GLU A 77 -5.08 -9.88 -13.31
C GLU A 77 -6.34 -10.11 -12.47
N LEU A 78 -6.12 -10.34 -11.18
CA LEU A 78 -7.15 -10.41 -10.15
C LEU A 78 -7.29 -9.03 -9.51
N HIS A 79 -8.47 -8.44 -9.62
CA HIS A 79 -8.77 -7.19 -8.93
C HIS A 79 -8.74 -7.43 -7.41
N VAL A 80 -7.80 -6.76 -6.74
CA VAL A 80 -7.63 -6.77 -5.28
C VAL A 80 -7.74 -5.37 -4.72
N MET A 81 -8.10 -5.30 -3.43
CA MET A 81 -8.13 -4.04 -2.70
C MET A 81 -7.52 -4.20 -1.33
N ARG A 82 -6.86 -3.15 -0.87
CA ARG A 82 -6.34 -3.04 0.48
C ARG A 82 -7.29 -2.22 1.33
N ASN A 83 -7.77 -2.80 2.41
CA ASN A 83 -8.59 -2.13 3.42
C ASN A 83 -7.75 -1.14 4.25
N ALA A 84 -8.42 -0.23 4.95
CA ALA A 84 -7.78 0.78 5.78
C ALA A 84 -6.94 0.18 6.93
N ASP A 85 -7.34 -0.99 7.45
CA ASP A 85 -6.61 -1.74 8.48
C ASP A 85 -5.43 -2.55 7.90
N GLY A 86 -5.24 -2.52 6.58
CA GLY A 86 -4.18 -3.21 5.87
C GLY A 86 -4.51 -4.63 5.44
N SER A 87 -5.69 -5.16 5.78
CA SER A 87 -6.20 -6.43 5.23
C SER A 87 -6.51 -6.30 3.74
N TRP A 88 -6.69 -7.44 3.08
CA TRP A 88 -6.86 -7.55 1.64
C TRP A 88 -8.13 -8.30 1.31
N ILE A 89 -8.77 -7.89 0.23
CA ILE A 89 -9.92 -8.56 -0.38
C ILE A 89 -9.71 -8.65 -1.89
N SER A 90 -10.42 -9.55 -2.55
CA SER A 90 -10.44 -9.66 -4.01
C SER A 90 -11.86 -9.55 -4.55
N VAL A 91 -12.02 -9.35 -5.85
CA VAL A 91 -13.37 -9.32 -6.46
C VAL A 91 -14.14 -10.63 -6.29
N VAL A 92 -13.45 -11.77 -6.20
CA VAL A 92 -14.08 -13.10 -6.01
C VAL A 92 -14.26 -13.48 -4.54
N SER A 93 -13.58 -12.81 -3.61
CA SER A 93 -13.79 -12.95 -2.17
C SER A 93 -13.70 -11.57 -1.51
N HIS A 94 -14.78 -10.81 -1.65
CA HIS A 94 -14.78 -9.37 -1.37
C HIS A 94 -15.13 -9.03 0.08
N TYR A 95 -15.86 -9.92 0.75
CA TYR A 95 -16.40 -9.69 2.08
C TYR A 95 -15.69 -10.53 3.17
N ASP A 96 -14.57 -11.15 2.81
CA ASP A 96 -13.77 -12.00 3.70
C ASP A 96 -12.30 -11.51 3.73
N PRO A 97 -11.98 -10.55 4.63
CA PRO A 97 -10.65 -9.95 4.68
C PRO A 97 -9.56 -10.94 5.08
N VAL A 98 -8.45 -10.93 4.35
CA VAL A 98 -7.27 -11.78 4.60
C VAL A 98 -6.01 -10.94 4.84
N PRO A 99 -5.00 -11.43 5.56
CA PRO A 99 -3.93 -10.57 6.09
C PRO A 99 -2.92 -10.09 5.03
N THR A 100 -2.87 -10.69 3.83
CA THR A 100 -1.84 -10.39 2.82
C THR A 100 -2.40 -10.52 1.39
N PRO A 101 -1.78 -9.86 0.38
CA PRO A 101 -2.18 -10.04 -1.01
C PRO A 101 -1.96 -11.48 -1.51
N ARG A 102 -0.96 -12.20 -0.97
CA ARG A 102 -0.77 -13.63 -1.25
C ARG A 102 -1.94 -14.46 -0.72
N ALA A 103 -2.42 -14.15 0.49
CA ALA A 103 -3.60 -14.83 1.04
C ALA A 103 -4.85 -14.54 0.19
N ALA A 104 -5.00 -13.32 -0.36
CA ALA A 104 -6.10 -13.00 -1.27
C ALA A 104 -6.01 -13.80 -2.59
N ALA A 105 -4.81 -13.95 -3.15
CA ALA A 105 -4.59 -14.80 -4.33
C ALA A 105 -4.92 -16.28 -4.06
N ARG A 106 -4.52 -16.81 -2.89
CA ARG A 106 -4.84 -18.19 -2.49
C ARG A 106 -6.34 -18.38 -2.28
N ALA A 107 -7.01 -17.42 -1.61
CA ALA A 107 -8.47 -17.44 -1.44
C ALA A 107 -9.20 -17.41 -2.79
N ALA A 108 -8.71 -16.64 -3.76
CA ALA A 108 -9.26 -16.66 -5.13
C ALA A 108 -9.06 -18.00 -5.83
N VAL A 109 -7.88 -18.63 -5.70
CA VAL A 109 -7.67 -20.00 -6.24
C VAL A 109 -8.62 -21.01 -5.59
N ASP A 110 -8.85 -20.87 -4.28
CA ASP A 110 -9.77 -21.74 -3.54
C ASP A 110 -11.22 -21.55 -3.99
N GLU A 111 -11.65 -20.30 -4.24
CA GLU A 111 -12.98 -19.96 -4.76
C GLU A 111 -13.19 -20.43 -6.20
N LEU A 112 -12.20 -20.27 -7.08
CA LEU A 112 -12.32 -20.62 -8.50
C LEU A 112 -12.47 -22.13 -8.74
N GLN A 113 -11.99 -22.97 -7.82
CA GLN A 113 -12.11 -24.45 -7.92
C GLN A 113 -11.68 -25.05 -9.27
N GLY A 114 -10.71 -24.41 -9.93
CA GLY A 114 -10.21 -24.81 -11.26
C GLY A 114 -10.80 -24.04 -12.45
N ALA A 115 -11.79 -23.18 -12.25
CA ALA A 115 -12.28 -22.27 -13.27
C ALA A 115 -11.22 -21.24 -13.69
N GLU A 116 -11.28 -20.81 -14.94
CA GLU A 116 -10.46 -19.73 -15.46
C GLU A 116 -10.95 -18.39 -14.90
N LEU A 117 -10.02 -17.53 -14.48
CA LEU A 117 -10.33 -16.16 -14.11
C LEU A 117 -10.49 -15.33 -15.39
N LEU A 118 -11.55 -14.54 -15.48
CA LEU A 118 -11.73 -13.60 -16.58
C LEU A 118 -11.09 -12.24 -16.27
N PRO A 119 -10.55 -11.53 -17.28
CA PRO A 119 -10.03 -10.19 -17.09
C PRO A 119 -11.10 -9.23 -16.55
N PHE A 120 -10.75 -8.43 -15.56
CA PHE A 120 -11.61 -7.35 -15.07
C PHE A 120 -11.64 -6.21 -16.11
N PRO A 121 -12.81 -5.65 -16.46
CA PRO A 121 -12.90 -4.56 -17.43
C PRO A 121 -12.14 -3.33 -16.92
N ALA A 122 -11.25 -2.79 -17.76
CA ALA A 122 -10.69 -1.47 -17.55
C ALA A 122 -11.78 -0.44 -17.93
N ASN A 123 -12.02 0.52 -17.03
CA ASN A 123 -12.87 1.68 -17.32
C ASN A 123 -12.16 2.71 -18.20
#